data_AF-A0A960WWP0-F1
#
_entry.id   AF-A0A960WWP0-F1
#
_cell.length_a   1.000
_cell.length_b   1.000
_cell.length_c   1.000
_cell.angle_alpha   90.00
_cell.angle_beta   90.00
_cell.angle_gamma   90.00
#
_symmetry.space_group_name_H-M   'P 1'
#
loop_
_entity.id
_entity.type
_entity.pdbx_description
1 polymer ?
#
loop_
_entity_poly.entity_id
_entity_poly.type
_entity_poly.pdbx_seq_one_letter_code
_entity_poly.pdbx_strand_id
1 'polypeptide(L)'
;MAGLPDSTATALLQPSAYVREGGWVHLFPSIGDVENLDPEVRSKWYTELSKYEINEFHRDPVLILTDKVEDWYRTSRLRAPLVQKITQLAYRRGETWAFSDLGLLLNYAESDAEARQLFKAFTRTRSLLVKVEISSTTNVDDLMSYWTLGNGLRRKDIEPVLLSLQESGVDERLDIAHILPALPRKLIYTYPSFDMARHGMLPDCHWTSLNFLNYDPHEYLLDARLATSSVLEGFAPVSPPYKYGDILFFVDNATGDAFHSCVYLADELVFTKNGRNQLSPWIITTITDVNRMYLYRGDGRVQAYRRKLQD
;
A
#
# COMPACT_ATOMS: atom_id res chain seq x y z
N MET A 1 -8.61 -10.38 -31.26
CA MET A 1 -8.34 -9.77 -29.94
C MET A 1 -9.16 -10.54 -28.92
N ALA A 2 -8.55 -11.31 -28.02
CA ALA A 2 -9.30 -12.26 -27.18
C ALA A 2 -10.34 -11.54 -26.29
N GLY A 3 -11.60 -11.97 -26.37
CA GLY A 3 -12.69 -11.50 -25.51
C GLY A 3 -13.31 -10.15 -25.85
N LEU A 4 -12.75 -9.35 -26.77
CA LEU A 4 -13.43 -8.14 -27.24
C LEU A 4 -14.61 -8.51 -28.14
N PRO A 5 -15.72 -7.75 -28.12
CA PRO A 5 -16.75 -7.85 -29.14
C PRO A 5 -16.15 -7.68 -30.54
N ASP A 6 -16.59 -8.49 -31.51
CA ASP A 6 -16.05 -8.45 -32.88
C ASP A 6 -16.20 -7.07 -33.53
N SER A 7 -17.29 -6.35 -33.21
CA SER A 7 -17.52 -4.98 -33.63
C SER A 7 -16.43 -4.03 -33.12
N THR A 8 -16.11 -4.10 -31.82
CA THR A 8 -15.09 -3.27 -31.18
C THR A 8 -13.69 -3.62 -31.69
N ALA A 9 -13.37 -4.91 -31.82
CA ALA A 9 -12.09 -5.35 -32.37
C ALA A 9 -11.90 -4.87 -33.82
N THR A 10 -12.94 -4.95 -34.64
CA THR A 10 -12.91 -4.47 -36.03
C THR A 10 -12.78 -2.95 -36.11
N ALA A 11 -13.45 -2.22 -35.22
CA ALA A 11 -13.34 -0.77 -35.13
C ALA A 11 -11.93 -0.32 -34.73
N LEU A 12 -11.31 -0.97 -33.75
CA LEU A 12 -9.95 -0.67 -33.28
C LEU A 12 -8.86 -0.96 -34.32
N LEU A 13 -9.15 -1.81 -35.31
CA LEU A 13 -8.22 -2.13 -36.41
C LEU A 13 -8.35 -1.15 -37.59
N GLN A 14 -9.32 -0.22 -37.57
CA GLN A 14 -9.40 0.81 -38.59
C GLN A 14 -8.22 1.78 -38.50
N PRO A 15 -7.65 2.25 -39.62
CA PRO A 15 -6.50 3.16 -39.61
C PRO A 15 -6.73 4.47 -38.82
N SER A 16 -8.00 4.89 -38.64
CA SER A 16 -8.36 6.07 -37.84
C SER A 16 -8.39 5.81 -36.34
N ALA A 17 -8.39 4.56 -35.90
CA ALA A 17 -8.53 4.15 -34.51
C ALA A 17 -7.19 3.83 -33.83
N TYR A 18 -6.07 3.97 -34.54
CA TYR A 18 -4.75 3.81 -33.95
C TYR A 18 -3.67 4.69 -34.60
N VAL A 19 -2.62 4.96 -33.84
CA VAL A 19 -1.38 5.59 -34.31
C VAL A 19 -0.20 4.70 -33.96
N ARG A 20 0.74 4.52 -34.89
CA ARG A 20 2.00 3.81 -34.65
C ARG A 20 3.13 4.82 -34.49
N GLU A 21 3.73 4.86 -33.32
CA GLU A 21 4.79 5.82 -33.00
C GLU A 21 5.76 5.19 -32.00
N GLY A 22 7.07 5.37 -32.21
CA GLY A 22 8.09 4.96 -31.24
C GLY A 22 8.11 3.45 -30.90
N GLY A 23 7.66 2.58 -31.82
CA GLY A 23 7.53 1.14 -31.56
C GLY A 23 6.24 0.73 -30.85
N TRP A 24 5.37 1.69 -30.52
CA TRP A 24 4.09 1.47 -29.85
C TRP A 24 2.92 1.56 -30.83
N VAL A 25 1.79 0.99 -30.40
CA VAL A 25 0.48 1.18 -31.03
C VAL A 25 -0.42 1.88 -30.02
N HIS A 26 -0.75 3.14 -30.28
CA HIS A 26 -1.71 3.91 -29.51
C HIS A 26 -3.10 3.62 -30.06
N LEU A 27 -3.98 3.05 -29.24
CA LEU A 27 -5.36 2.74 -29.61
C LEU A 27 -6.31 3.83 -29.09
N PHE A 28 -7.33 4.16 -29.88
CA PHE A 28 -8.33 5.18 -29.55
C PHE A 28 -9.75 4.57 -29.58
N PRO A 29 -10.10 3.71 -28.59
CA PRO A 29 -11.46 3.20 -28.47
C PRO A 29 -12.45 4.36 -28.25
N SER A 30 -13.70 4.19 -28.70
CA SER A 30 -14.75 5.14 -28.31
C SER A 30 -15.09 4.99 -26.82
N ILE A 31 -15.70 6.02 -26.22
CA ILE A 31 -16.20 5.93 -24.83
C ILE A 31 -17.12 4.71 -24.68
N GLY A 32 -18.03 4.51 -25.63
CA GLY A 32 -18.96 3.37 -25.62
C GLY A 32 -18.24 2.02 -25.69
N ASP A 33 -17.13 1.90 -26.42
CA ASP A 33 -16.36 0.66 -26.46
C ASP A 33 -15.79 0.31 -25.07
N VAL A 34 -15.25 1.30 -24.35
CA VAL A 34 -14.65 1.09 -23.02
C VAL A 34 -15.72 0.81 -21.95
N GLU A 35 -16.84 1.54 -21.98
CA GLU A 35 -17.92 1.40 -20.99
C GLU A 35 -18.65 0.07 -21.10
N ASN A 36 -18.78 -0.46 -22.33
CA ASN A 36 -19.48 -1.71 -22.60
C ASN A 36 -18.57 -2.94 -22.51
N LEU A 37 -17.29 -2.78 -22.17
CA LEU A 37 -16.44 -3.93 -21.85
C LEU A 37 -17.03 -4.68 -20.66
N ASP A 38 -17.21 -5.97 -20.86
CA ASP A 38 -17.50 -6.89 -19.77
C ASP A 38 -16.37 -6.85 -18.72
N PRO A 39 -16.66 -6.87 -17.41
CA PRO A 39 -15.64 -6.80 -16.37
C PRO A 39 -14.54 -7.88 -16.46
N GLU A 40 -14.84 -9.09 -16.92
CA GLU A 40 -13.83 -10.14 -17.11
C GLU A 40 -12.91 -9.85 -18.30
N VAL A 41 -13.49 -9.32 -19.39
CA VAL A 41 -12.73 -8.90 -20.57
C VAL A 41 -11.84 -7.72 -20.20
N ARG A 42 -12.37 -6.73 -19.47
CA ARG A 42 -11.62 -5.59 -18.94
C ARG A 42 -10.44 -6.06 -18.08
N SER A 43 -10.67 -6.99 -17.15
CA SER A 43 -9.62 -7.55 -16.30
C SER A 43 -8.48 -8.18 -17.10
N LYS A 44 -8.80 -8.99 -18.13
CA LYS A 44 -7.79 -9.62 -18.99
C LYS A 44 -6.96 -8.59 -19.75
N TRP A 45 -7.61 -7.65 -20.44
CA TRP A 45 -6.92 -6.62 -21.21
C TRP A 45 -6.09 -5.69 -20.31
N TYR A 46 -6.63 -5.25 -19.19
CA TYR A 46 -5.95 -4.29 -18.33
C TYR A 46 -4.78 -4.95 -17.60
N THR A 47 -4.86 -6.25 -17.32
CA THR A 47 -3.70 -7.04 -16.85
C THR A 47 -2.60 -7.10 -17.89
N GLU A 48 -2.91 -7.29 -19.18
CA GLU A 48 -1.91 -7.24 -20.25
C GLU A 48 -1.31 -5.84 -20.43
N LEU A 49 -2.14 -4.80 -20.42
CA LEU A 49 -1.69 -3.41 -20.50
C LEU A 49 -0.79 -3.02 -19.32
N SER A 50 -1.03 -3.58 -18.13
CA SER A 50 -0.26 -3.34 -16.91
C SER A 50 1.22 -3.76 -17.00
N LYS A 51 1.59 -4.58 -17.99
CA LYS A 51 2.97 -5.02 -18.21
C LYS A 51 3.86 -3.92 -18.78
N TYR A 52 3.26 -2.85 -19.32
CA TYR A 52 3.98 -1.77 -19.98
C TYR A 52 3.87 -0.48 -19.17
N GLU A 53 5.01 0.11 -18.82
CA GLU A 53 5.06 1.30 -17.94
C GLU A 53 4.36 2.53 -18.50
N ILE A 54 4.26 2.62 -19.84
CA ILE A 54 3.54 3.71 -20.52
C ILE A 54 2.04 3.73 -20.16
N ASN A 55 1.48 2.61 -19.71
CA ASN A 55 0.08 2.48 -19.31
C ASN A 55 -0.07 2.69 -17.79
N GLU A 56 0.31 3.87 -17.30
CA GLU A 56 0.39 4.20 -15.86
C GLU A 56 -0.83 3.72 -15.06
N PHE A 57 -2.05 4.11 -15.46
CA PHE A 57 -3.28 3.75 -14.73
C PHE A 57 -3.69 2.27 -14.84
N HIS A 58 -3.08 1.50 -15.75
CA HIS A 58 -3.28 0.05 -15.83
C HIS A 58 -2.21 -0.70 -15.01
N ARG A 59 -0.98 -0.17 -14.99
CA ARG A 59 0.12 -0.69 -14.16
C ARG A 59 -0.15 -0.46 -12.68
N ASP A 60 -0.52 0.77 -12.35
CA ASP A 60 -0.75 1.30 -11.01
C ASP A 60 -2.19 1.84 -10.91
N PRO A 61 -3.22 0.96 -11.03
CA PRO A 61 -4.62 1.36 -10.93
C PRO A 61 -4.99 1.79 -9.52
N VAL A 62 -6.14 2.46 -9.39
CA VAL A 62 -6.75 2.70 -8.08
C VAL A 62 -7.20 1.37 -7.51
N LEU A 63 -6.65 1.00 -6.35
CA LEU A 63 -7.01 -0.22 -5.64
C LEU A 63 -8.11 0.04 -4.61
N ILE A 64 -9.17 -0.74 -4.69
CA ILE A 64 -10.34 -0.67 -3.82
C ILE A 64 -10.38 -1.96 -3.00
N LEU A 65 -9.97 -1.86 -1.73
CA LEU A 65 -9.78 -3.01 -0.83
C LEU A 65 -11.04 -3.40 -0.06
N THR A 66 -12.18 -2.76 -0.34
CA THR A 66 -13.47 -3.17 0.21
C THR A 66 -14.11 -4.23 -0.67
N ASP A 67 -14.96 -5.06 -0.08
CA ASP A 67 -15.70 -6.08 -0.83
C ASP A 67 -16.61 -5.48 -1.92
N LYS A 68 -17.13 -4.27 -1.66
CA LYS A 68 -17.95 -3.48 -2.58
C LYS A 68 -17.26 -2.17 -2.95
N VAL A 69 -17.40 -1.75 -4.19
CA VAL A 69 -16.80 -0.51 -4.70
C VAL A 69 -17.39 0.72 -3.99
N GLU A 70 -18.71 0.72 -3.78
CA GLU A 70 -19.46 1.82 -3.17
C GLU A 70 -19.00 2.10 -1.74
N ASP A 71 -18.64 1.04 -0.99
CA ASP A 71 -18.17 1.15 0.39
C ASP A 71 -16.87 1.93 0.48
N TRP A 72 -16.01 1.83 -0.53
CA TRP A 72 -14.83 2.68 -0.63
C TRP A 72 -15.27 4.14 -0.72
N TYR A 73 -16.13 4.49 -1.67
CA TYR A 73 -16.46 5.88 -1.97
C TYR A 73 -17.50 6.52 -1.03
N ARG A 74 -18.04 5.79 -0.04
CA ARG A 74 -19.07 6.29 0.89
C ARG A 74 -18.80 7.66 1.52
N THR A 75 -17.55 7.98 1.83
CA THR A 75 -17.14 9.25 2.46
C THR A 75 -16.45 10.23 1.50
N SER A 76 -16.42 9.93 0.21
CA SER A 76 -15.70 10.70 -0.81
C SER A 76 -16.39 11.99 -1.25
N ARG A 77 -17.66 12.19 -0.86
CA ARG A 77 -18.55 13.29 -1.33
C ARG A 77 -18.83 13.28 -2.84
N LEU A 78 -18.44 12.23 -3.56
CA LEU A 78 -18.80 12.05 -4.96
C LEU A 78 -20.31 11.84 -5.11
N ARG A 79 -20.88 12.34 -6.22
CA ARG A 79 -22.29 12.11 -6.55
C ARG A 79 -22.53 10.63 -6.85
N ALA A 80 -23.76 10.17 -6.58
CA ALA A 80 -24.14 8.77 -6.82
C ALA A 80 -23.93 8.31 -8.28
N PRO A 81 -24.23 9.10 -9.34
CA PRO A 81 -23.95 8.69 -10.71
C PRO A 81 -22.46 8.42 -11.01
N LEU A 82 -21.55 9.20 -10.40
CA LEU A 82 -20.12 8.97 -10.55
C LEU A 82 -19.68 7.68 -9.86
N VAL A 83 -20.17 7.42 -8.65
CA VAL A 83 -19.88 6.16 -7.94
C VAL A 83 -20.41 4.96 -8.73
N GLN A 84 -21.63 5.04 -9.28
CA GLN A 84 -22.18 4.01 -10.16
C GLN A 84 -21.31 3.78 -11.40
N LYS A 85 -20.80 4.85 -12.02
CA LYS A 85 -19.90 4.76 -13.16
C LYS A 85 -18.57 4.11 -12.77
N ILE A 86 -18.00 4.44 -11.61
CA ILE A 86 -16.80 3.79 -11.08
C ILE A 86 -17.08 2.29 -10.86
N THR A 87 -18.20 1.92 -10.24
CA THR A 87 -18.59 0.51 -10.05
C THR A 87 -18.71 -0.22 -11.39
N GLN A 88 -19.34 0.39 -12.40
CA GLN A 88 -19.50 -0.20 -13.73
C GLN A 88 -18.14 -0.48 -14.41
N LEU A 89 -17.20 0.44 -14.26
CA LEU A 89 -15.88 0.38 -14.92
C LEU A 89 -14.84 -0.40 -14.09
N ALA A 90 -15.11 -0.64 -12.81
CA ALA A 90 -14.23 -1.43 -11.97
C ALA A 90 -14.14 -2.88 -12.47
N TYR A 91 -13.01 -3.51 -12.20
CA TYR A 91 -12.72 -4.89 -12.58
C TYR A 91 -11.95 -5.61 -11.47
N ARG A 92 -11.90 -6.93 -11.54
CA ARG A 92 -11.13 -7.73 -10.57
C ARG A 92 -9.66 -7.78 -10.97
N ARG A 93 -8.78 -7.54 -10.01
CA ARG A 93 -7.33 -7.74 -10.07
C ARG A 93 -6.94 -8.65 -8.92
N GLY A 94 -6.84 -9.96 -9.20
CA GLY A 94 -6.86 -10.98 -8.16
C GLY A 94 -8.17 -10.89 -7.36
N GLU A 95 -8.07 -10.82 -6.04
CA GLU A 95 -9.23 -10.64 -5.14
C GLU A 95 -9.69 -9.17 -5.01
N THR A 96 -8.89 -8.21 -5.47
CA THR A 96 -9.11 -6.77 -5.24
C THR A 96 -9.90 -6.14 -6.38
N TRP A 97 -10.72 -5.13 -6.08
CA TRP A 97 -11.31 -4.27 -7.11
C TRP A 97 -10.28 -3.24 -7.58
N ALA A 98 -10.16 -3.06 -8.89
CA ALA A 98 -9.28 -2.09 -9.51
C ALA A 98 -10.07 -1.17 -10.45
N PHE A 99 -9.58 0.06 -10.61
CA PHE A 99 -10.12 1.05 -11.52
C PHE A 99 -8.99 1.80 -12.24
N SER A 100 -9.07 1.88 -13.57
CA SER A 100 -8.03 2.46 -14.45
C SER A 100 -8.53 3.60 -15.34
N ASP A 101 -9.85 3.72 -15.55
CA ASP A 101 -10.46 4.58 -16.57
C ASP A 101 -10.66 6.03 -16.12
N LEU A 102 -9.64 6.62 -15.47
CA LEU A 102 -9.72 7.98 -14.92
C LEU A 102 -10.04 9.02 -16.00
N GLY A 103 -9.36 8.94 -17.14
CA GLY A 103 -9.58 9.87 -18.26
C GLY A 103 -11.01 9.83 -18.78
N LEU A 104 -11.62 8.64 -18.86
CA LEU A 104 -13.01 8.49 -19.25
C LEU A 104 -13.94 9.10 -18.20
N LEU A 105 -13.73 8.78 -16.92
CA LEU A 105 -14.57 9.26 -15.84
C LEU A 105 -14.57 10.79 -15.69
N LEU A 106 -13.45 11.46 -16.01
CA LEU A 106 -13.38 12.92 -15.99
C LEU A 106 -14.36 13.59 -16.95
N ASN A 107 -14.80 12.92 -18.02
CA ASN A 107 -15.86 13.44 -18.92
C ASN A 107 -17.23 13.56 -18.23
N TYR A 108 -17.42 12.90 -17.09
CA TYR A 108 -18.64 12.93 -16.30
C TYR A 108 -18.61 13.95 -15.16
N ALA A 109 -17.49 14.65 -14.96
CA ALA A 109 -17.39 15.72 -13.99
C ALA A 109 -18.18 16.95 -14.47
N GLU A 110 -19.06 17.48 -13.63
CA GLU A 110 -19.90 18.65 -13.96
C GLU A 110 -19.20 19.98 -13.68
N SER A 111 -18.03 19.95 -13.02
CA SER A 111 -17.23 21.13 -12.71
C SER A 111 -15.78 20.77 -12.38
N ASP A 112 -14.90 21.76 -12.46
CA ASP A 112 -13.51 21.63 -11.98
C ASP A 112 -13.42 21.23 -10.50
N ALA A 113 -14.39 21.68 -9.69
CA ALA A 113 -14.44 21.32 -8.27
C ALA A 113 -14.72 19.83 -8.09
N GLU A 114 -15.61 19.26 -8.92
CA GLU A 114 -15.89 17.83 -8.92
C GLU A 114 -14.73 17.01 -9.49
N ALA A 115 -14.08 17.49 -10.56
CA ALA A 115 -12.86 16.87 -11.08
C ALA A 115 -11.78 16.77 -9.98
N ARG A 116 -11.57 17.85 -9.20
CA ARG A 116 -10.64 17.82 -8.04
C ARG A 116 -11.08 16.84 -6.95
N GLN A 117 -12.38 16.69 -6.71
CA GLN A 117 -12.90 15.71 -5.76
C GLN A 117 -12.66 14.27 -6.23
N LEU A 118 -12.78 13.98 -7.54
CA LEU A 118 -12.42 12.70 -8.13
C LEU A 118 -10.95 12.36 -7.86
N PHE A 119 -10.03 13.29 -8.17
CA PHE A 119 -8.60 13.09 -7.87
C PHE A 119 -8.36 12.81 -6.38
N LYS A 120 -9.00 13.58 -5.48
CA LYS A 120 -8.89 13.35 -4.03
C LYS A 120 -9.44 11.98 -3.61
N ALA A 121 -10.51 11.50 -4.23
CA ALA A 121 -11.09 10.20 -3.93
C ALA A 121 -10.18 9.05 -4.37
N PHE A 122 -9.46 9.21 -5.49
CA PHE A 122 -8.55 8.20 -6.05
C PHE A 122 -7.19 8.15 -5.37
N THR A 123 -6.73 9.26 -4.80
CA THR A 123 -5.49 9.30 -3.99
C THR A 123 -5.70 8.95 -2.52
N ARG A 124 -6.94 8.66 -2.11
CA ARG A 124 -7.26 8.36 -0.72
C ARG A 124 -6.77 6.96 -0.35
N THR A 125 -5.92 6.89 0.66
CA THR A 125 -5.46 5.64 1.26
C THR A 125 -6.26 5.34 2.53
N ARG A 126 -6.75 4.10 2.69
CA ARG A 126 -7.33 3.63 3.96
C ARG A 126 -6.23 3.21 4.92
N SER A 127 -6.40 3.58 6.19
CA SER A 127 -5.50 3.21 7.28
C SER A 127 -6.32 2.81 8.49
N LEU A 128 -5.71 2.06 9.40
CA LEU A 128 -6.24 1.76 10.72
C LEU A 128 -5.73 2.79 11.72
N LEU A 129 -6.55 3.14 12.71
CA LEU A 129 -6.14 3.84 13.93
C LEU A 129 -6.14 2.82 15.07
N VAL A 130 -4.96 2.29 15.39
CA VAL A 130 -4.82 1.19 16.36
C VAL A 130 -4.61 1.73 17.76
N LYS A 131 -5.35 1.17 18.72
CA LYS A 131 -5.20 1.47 20.14
C LYS A 131 -5.01 0.18 20.92
N VAL A 132 -4.12 0.22 21.91
CA VAL A 132 -3.91 -0.84 22.89
C VAL A 132 -4.84 -0.57 24.07
N GLU A 133 -5.68 -1.54 24.40
CA GLU A 133 -6.56 -1.50 25.57
C GLU A 133 -5.76 -1.92 26.80
N ILE A 134 -5.83 -1.10 27.84
CA ILE A 134 -5.13 -1.30 29.11
C ILE A 134 -6.18 -1.22 30.21
N SER A 135 -6.23 -2.27 31.03
CA SER A 135 -7.12 -2.43 32.17
C SER A 135 -6.33 -2.71 33.43
N SER A 136 -7.01 -2.66 34.58
CA SER A 136 -6.41 -3.06 35.88
C SER A 136 -5.84 -4.48 35.90
N THR A 137 -6.34 -5.38 35.04
CA THR A 137 -5.91 -6.80 34.95
C THR A 137 -4.86 -7.06 33.87
N THR A 138 -4.42 -6.03 33.14
CA THR A 138 -3.45 -6.17 32.04
C THR A 138 -2.07 -6.60 32.55
N ASN A 139 -1.46 -7.61 31.92
CA ASN A 139 -0.08 -7.97 32.22
C ASN A 139 0.91 -7.00 31.53
N VAL A 140 1.36 -5.99 32.27
CA VAL A 140 2.29 -4.97 31.74
C VAL A 140 3.64 -5.57 31.38
N ASP A 141 4.13 -6.59 32.09
CA ASP A 141 5.41 -7.22 31.79
C ASP A 141 5.40 -7.92 30.42
N ASP A 142 4.32 -8.63 30.08
CA ASP A 142 4.17 -9.28 28.78
C ASP A 142 4.08 -8.25 27.65
N LEU A 143 3.32 -7.18 27.84
CA LEU A 143 3.25 -6.07 26.88
C LEU A 143 4.61 -5.42 26.68
N MET A 144 5.33 -5.15 27.76
CA MET A 144 6.67 -4.58 27.70
C MET A 144 7.63 -5.52 26.99
N SER A 145 7.61 -6.81 27.31
CA SER A 145 8.44 -7.81 26.63
C SER A 145 8.20 -7.81 25.12
N TYR A 146 6.94 -7.76 24.69
CA TYR A 146 6.58 -7.76 23.27
C TYR A 146 7.01 -6.46 22.56
N TRP A 147 6.60 -5.30 23.06
CA TRP A 147 6.83 -4.01 22.41
C TRP A 147 8.26 -3.46 22.55
N THR A 148 9.09 -4.09 23.38
CA THR A 148 10.51 -3.74 23.54
C THR A 148 11.46 -4.81 22.99
N LEU A 149 10.97 -5.68 22.09
CA LEU A 149 11.76 -6.73 21.43
C LEU A 149 12.42 -7.73 22.41
N GLY A 150 11.90 -7.82 23.64
CA GLY A 150 12.44 -8.65 24.71
C GLY A 150 13.79 -8.19 25.29
N ASN A 151 14.41 -7.13 24.76
CA ASN A 151 15.71 -6.61 25.21
C ASN A 151 15.59 -5.30 25.98
N GLY A 152 14.37 -4.84 26.25
CA GLY A 152 14.11 -3.62 27.01
C GLY A 152 14.37 -2.32 26.24
N LEU A 153 14.52 -2.39 24.91
CA LEU A 153 14.63 -1.21 24.06
C LEU A 153 13.44 -0.28 24.32
N ARG A 154 13.73 0.96 24.77
CA ARG A 154 12.72 1.98 25.11
C ARG A 154 11.79 1.62 26.28
N ARG A 155 12.18 0.66 27.13
CA ARG A 155 11.41 0.30 28.33
C ARG A 155 11.09 1.53 29.19
N LYS A 156 12.09 2.39 29.42
CA LYS A 156 11.97 3.63 30.20
C LYS A 156 10.98 4.65 29.62
N ASP A 157 10.70 4.59 28.32
CA ASP A 157 9.79 5.52 27.65
C ASP A 157 8.33 5.06 27.71
N ILE A 158 8.10 3.74 27.87
CA ILE A 158 6.79 3.10 27.68
C ILE A 158 6.24 2.60 29.02
N GLU A 159 7.06 1.97 29.85
CA GLU A 159 6.64 1.32 31.10
C GLU A 159 5.93 2.27 32.07
N PRO A 160 6.43 3.50 32.35
CA PRO A 160 5.74 4.42 33.26
C PRO A 160 4.33 4.80 32.76
N VAL A 161 4.16 4.91 31.44
CA VAL A 161 2.86 5.22 30.83
C VAL A 161 1.90 4.06 31.01
N LEU A 162 2.34 2.82 30.73
CA LEU A 162 1.49 1.64 30.90
C LEU A 162 1.08 1.41 32.36
N LEU A 163 2.02 1.55 33.30
CA LEU A 163 1.75 1.42 34.73
C LEU A 163 0.77 2.49 35.22
N SER A 164 0.95 3.75 34.81
CA SER A 164 0.02 4.83 35.16
C SER A 164 -1.40 4.58 34.64
N LEU A 165 -1.54 3.99 33.46
CA LEU A 165 -2.85 3.65 32.87
C LEU A 165 -3.48 2.45 33.57
N GLN A 166 -2.69 1.46 33.98
CA GLN A 166 -3.18 0.33 34.76
C GLN A 166 -3.65 0.77 36.17
N GLU A 167 -2.88 1.62 36.83
CA GLU A 167 -3.16 2.11 38.18
C GLU A 167 -4.37 3.06 38.26
N SER A 168 -4.78 3.66 37.13
CA SER A 168 -5.95 4.54 37.09
C SER A 168 -7.26 3.81 37.44
N GLY A 169 -7.28 2.47 37.30
CA GLY A 169 -8.43 1.63 37.61
C GLY A 169 -9.56 1.74 36.59
N VAL A 170 -9.34 2.43 35.47
CA VAL A 170 -10.28 2.59 34.36
C VAL A 170 -9.71 1.92 33.12
N ASP A 171 -10.55 1.27 32.34
CA ASP A 171 -10.14 0.71 31.05
C ASP A 171 -9.84 1.86 30.07
N GLU A 172 -8.57 1.98 29.69
CA GLU A 172 -8.06 3.05 28.83
C GLU A 172 -7.56 2.51 27.49
N ARG A 173 -7.54 3.39 26.48
CA ARG A 173 -7.12 3.04 25.12
C ARG A 173 -5.97 3.92 24.68
N LEU A 174 -4.75 3.39 24.76
CA LEU A 174 -3.53 4.07 24.34
C LEU A 174 -3.33 3.96 22.84
N ASP A 175 -3.14 5.08 22.14
CA ASP A 175 -2.78 5.04 20.71
C ASP A 175 -1.42 4.36 20.50
N ILE A 176 -1.35 3.41 19.56
CA ILE A 176 -0.11 2.65 19.27
C ILE A 176 1.06 3.56 18.90
N ALA A 177 0.80 4.78 18.39
CA ALA A 177 1.85 5.75 18.11
C ALA A 177 2.74 6.05 19.32
N HIS A 178 2.19 5.97 20.55
CA HIS A 178 2.96 6.15 21.79
C HIS A 178 3.87 4.96 22.13
N ILE A 179 3.70 3.82 21.47
CA ILE A 179 4.52 2.62 21.61
C ILE A 179 5.55 2.54 20.48
N LEU A 180 5.20 2.97 19.26
CA LEU A 180 6.09 2.96 18.09
C LEU A 180 7.42 3.69 18.35
N PRO A 181 8.52 3.28 17.68
CA PRO A 181 9.83 3.92 17.78
C PRO A 181 9.78 5.36 17.24
N ALA A 182 10.82 6.16 17.52
CA ALA A 182 10.83 7.59 17.25
C ALA A 182 10.50 7.94 15.78
N LEU A 183 11.14 7.27 14.82
CA LEU A 183 10.93 7.54 13.39
C LEU A 183 9.53 7.13 12.92
N PRO A 184 9.06 5.87 13.08
CA PRO A 184 7.69 5.49 12.71
C PRO A 184 6.61 6.35 13.39
N ARG A 185 6.80 6.75 14.66
CA ARG A 185 5.90 7.66 15.37
C ARG A 185 5.81 9.03 14.70
N LYS A 186 6.91 9.55 14.17
CA LYS A 186 6.93 10.83 13.44
C LYS A 186 6.24 10.73 12.08
N LEU A 187 6.29 9.55 11.45
CA LEU A 187 5.84 9.35 10.08
C LEU A 187 4.39 8.86 9.97
N ILE A 188 3.89 8.09 10.93
CA ILE A 188 2.57 7.47 10.85
C ILE A 188 1.46 8.49 10.56
N TYR A 189 0.61 8.18 9.58
CA TYR A 189 -0.49 9.02 9.07
C TYR A 189 -0.07 10.35 8.42
N THR A 190 1.19 10.49 8.04
CA THR A 190 1.70 11.64 7.29
C THR A 190 2.05 11.26 5.84
N TYR A 191 2.19 12.27 4.99
CA TYR A 191 2.69 12.13 3.62
C TYR A 191 4.13 12.62 3.57
N PRO A 192 5.00 12.05 2.72
CA PRO A 192 6.37 12.52 2.62
C PRO A 192 6.38 13.94 2.04
N SER A 193 7.16 14.80 2.67
CA SER A 193 7.42 16.15 2.21
C SER A 193 8.67 16.18 1.30
N PHE A 194 8.80 17.21 0.46
CA PHE A 194 9.91 17.33 -0.48
C PHE A 194 11.29 17.43 0.19
N ASP A 195 11.36 17.94 1.42
CA ASP A 195 12.60 18.01 2.22
C ASP A 195 13.13 16.63 2.64
N MET A 196 12.27 15.60 2.61
CA MET A 196 12.69 14.21 2.81
C MET A 196 13.34 13.59 1.57
N ALA A 197 13.25 14.24 0.40
CA ALA A 197 13.93 13.75 -0.79
C ALA A 197 15.44 13.93 -0.63
N ARG A 198 16.20 12.84 -0.78
CA ARG A 198 17.66 12.85 -0.80
C ARG A 198 18.14 12.37 -2.16
N HIS A 199 19.01 13.16 -2.79
CA HIS A 199 19.47 12.91 -4.16
C HIS A 199 18.32 12.69 -5.17
N GLY A 200 17.21 13.39 -4.98
CA GLY A 200 16.01 13.25 -5.83
C GLY A 200 15.16 12.01 -5.56
N MET A 201 15.50 11.20 -4.56
CA MET A 201 14.74 10.01 -4.16
C MET A 201 13.96 10.27 -2.88
N LEU A 202 12.65 10.03 -2.93
CA LEU A 202 11.80 10.01 -1.74
C LEU A 202 11.99 8.69 -0.98
N PRO A 203 11.73 8.67 0.34
CA PRO A 203 11.57 7.44 1.10
C PRO A 203 10.60 6.46 0.44
N ASP A 204 10.90 5.18 0.50
CA ASP A 204 10.03 4.10 0.03
C ASP A 204 9.79 3.05 1.13
N CYS A 205 9.16 1.94 0.75
CA CYS A 205 8.85 0.83 1.64
C CYS A 205 10.09 0.19 2.29
N HIS A 206 11.19 0.07 1.54
CA HIS A 206 12.43 -0.53 2.02
C HIS A 206 13.16 0.39 2.98
N TRP A 207 13.34 1.67 2.60
CA TRP A 207 13.93 2.67 3.48
C TRP A 207 13.15 2.79 4.79
N THR A 208 11.82 2.77 4.71
CA THR A 208 10.94 2.88 5.88
C THR A 208 11.11 1.67 6.81
N SER A 209 11.14 0.46 6.24
CA SER A 209 11.20 -0.77 7.04
C SER A 209 12.57 -0.97 7.68
N LEU A 210 13.64 -0.70 6.93
CA LEU A 210 15.01 -0.88 7.42
C LEU A 210 15.43 0.17 8.45
N ASN A 211 14.79 1.35 8.43
CA ASN A 211 14.99 2.39 9.44
C ASN A 211 14.03 2.29 10.64
N PHE A 212 13.18 1.28 10.72
CA PHE A 212 12.10 1.21 11.73
C PHE A 212 12.58 1.42 13.18
N LEU A 213 13.74 0.85 13.53
CA LEU A 213 14.34 0.96 14.87
C LEU A 213 15.47 2.00 14.97
N ASN A 214 15.83 2.66 13.86
CA ASN A 214 16.91 3.64 13.87
C ASN A 214 16.38 4.97 14.43
N TYR A 215 17.14 5.59 15.33
CA TYR A 215 16.82 6.91 15.86
C TYR A 215 16.97 7.97 14.77
N ASP A 216 18.13 7.99 14.13
CA ASP A 216 18.40 8.78 12.92
C ASP A 216 18.33 7.88 11.68
N PRO A 217 17.54 8.24 10.66
CA PRO A 217 17.42 7.41 9.48
C PRO A 217 18.73 7.39 8.68
N HIS A 218 19.16 6.19 8.31
CA HIS A 218 20.30 5.99 7.44
C HIS A 218 19.89 6.26 5.97
N GLU A 219 20.40 7.34 5.39
CA GLU A 219 20.05 7.78 4.03
C GLU A 219 20.51 6.80 2.94
N TYR A 220 21.61 6.06 3.19
CA TYR A 220 22.12 5.08 2.23
C TYR A 220 21.12 3.94 1.94
N LEU A 221 20.12 3.74 2.80
CA LEU A 221 19.06 2.74 2.60
C LEU A 221 18.07 3.11 1.48
N LEU A 222 18.18 4.30 0.89
CA LEU A 222 17.47 4.66 -0.35
C LEU A 222 18.08 3.97 -1.58
N ASP A 223 19.34 3.53 -1.49
CA ASP A 223 20.01 2.75 -2.53
C ASP A 223 19.70 1.26 -2.34
N ALA A 224 19.13 0.63 -3.37
CA ALA A 224 18.68 -0.75 -3.30
C ALA A 224 19.82 -1.75 -3.03
N ARG A 225 21.03 -1.49 -3.54
CA ARG A 225 22.19 -2.37 -3.35
C ARG A 225 22.70 -2.28 -1.91
N LEU A 226 22.77 -1.08 -1.36
CA LEU A 226 23.17 -0.86 0.03
C LEU A 226 22.11 -1.39 1.00
N ALA A 227 20.83 -1.22 0.69
CA ALA A 227 19.73 -1.81 1.45
C ALA A 227 19.82 -3.35 1.49
N THR A 228 20.08 -3.98 0.34
CA THR A 228 20.27 -5.43 0.25
C THR A 228 21.45 -5.91 1.11
N SER A 229 22.58 -5.20 1.03
CA SER A 229 23.77 -5.52 1.83
C SER A 229 23.47 -5.42 3.34
N SER A 230 22.75 -4.36 3.74
CA SER A 230 22.31 -4.16 5.12
C SER A 230 21.41 -5.29 5.63
N VAL A 231 20.51 -5.83 4.78
CA VAL A 231 19.67 -6.98 5.12
C VAL A 231 20.53 -8.22 5.37
N LEU A 232 21.44 -8.55 4.45
CA LEU A 232 22.29 -9.76 4.55
C LEU A 232 23.19 -9.74 5.80
N GLU A 233 23.73 -8.57 6.13
CA GLU A 233 24.59 -8.39 7.29
C GLU A 233 23.79 -8.37 8.60
N GLY A 234 22.74 -7.56 8.66
CA GLY A 234 22.04 -7.20 9.90
C GLY A 234 20.83 -8.06 10.26
N PHE A 235 20.35 -8.93 9.36
CA PHE A 235 19.09 -9.65 9.56
C PHE A 235 19.24 -11.16 9.28
N ALA A 236 18.41 -11.95 9.95
CA ALA A 236 18.28 -13.39 9.74
C ALA A 236 16.87 -13.71 9.23
N PRO A 237 16.70 -14.62 8.26
CA PRO A 237 15.38 -15.05 7.82
C PRO A 237 14.66 -15.78 8.94
N VAL A 238 13.35 -15.56 9.07
CA VAL A 238 12.51 -16.22 10.07
C VAL A 238 11.21 -16.72 9.46
N SER A 239 10.64 -17.75 10.09
CA SER A 239 9.28 -18.22 9.80
C SER A 239 8.32 -17.75 10.90
N PRO A 240 7.00 -17.78 10.66
CA PRO A 240 6.01 -17.54 11.71
C PRO A 240 6.25 -18.43 12.96
N PRO A 241 5.87 -17.96 14.16
CA PRO A 241 5.21 -16.68 14.44
C PRO A 241 6.18 -15.49 14.34
N TYR A 242 5.70 -14.43 13.69
CA TYR A 242 6.42 -13.16 13.57
C TYR A 242 6.38 -12.38 14.89
N LYS A 243 7.35 -11.50 15.08
CA LYS A 243 7.47 -10.61 16.24
C LYS A 243 7.50 -9.16 15.80
N TYR A 244 7.11 -8.28 16.72
CA TYR A 244 7.22 -6.83 16.55
C TYR A 244 8.59 -6.44 15.95
N GLY A 245 8.58 -5.64 14.90
CA GLY A 245 9.80 -5.17 14.24
C GLY A 245 10.41 -6.13 13.23
N ASP A 246 9.88 -7.34 13.04
CA ASP A 246 10.25 -8.19 11.90
C ASP A 246 9.87 -7.49 10.60
N ILE A 247 10.74 -7.58 9.60
CA ILE A 247 10.50 -7.01 8.27
C ILE A 247 10.00 -8.12 7.35
N LEU A 248 8.84 -7.90 6.75
CA LEU A 248 8.23 -8.78 5.78
C LEU A 248 8.55 -8.27 4.38
N PHE A 249 9.37 -9.00 3.63
CA PHE A 249 9.67 -8.69 2.23
C PHE A 249 8.76 -9.48 1.31
N PHE A 250 8.22 -8.80 0.31
CA PHE A 250 7.45 -9.36 -0.79
C PHE A 250 8.41 -9.59 -1.95
N VAL A 251 8.59 -10.85 -2.30
CA VAL A 251 9.67 -11.31 -3.16
C VAL A 251 9.10 -12.02 -4.39
N ASP A 252 9.63 -11.70 -5.57
CA ASP A 252 9.29 -12.37 -6.82
C ASP A 252 9.80 -13.82 -6.81
N ASN A 253 8.96 -14.78 -7.20
CA ASN A 253 9.34 -16.19 -7.16
C ASN A 253 10.37 -16.59 -8.22
N ALA A 254 10.43 -15.89 -9.35
CA ALA A 254 11.34 -16.18 -10.45
C ALA A 254 12.69 -15.50 -10.27
N THR A 255 12.72 -14.21 -9.91
CA THR A 255 13.97 -13.45 -9.78
C THR A 255 14.54 -13.48 -8.37
N GLY A 256 13.70 -13.63 -7.35
CA GLY A 256 14.09 -13.47 -5.95
C GLY A 256 14.24 -12.01 -5.51
N ASP A 257 13.86 -11.05 -6.35
CA ASP A 257 13.93 -9.63 -6.03
C ASP A 257 12.79 -9.23 -5.09
N ALA A 258 13.11 -8.40 -4.10
CA ALA A 258 12.10 -7.78 -3.25
C ALA A 258 11.50 -6.55 -3.95
N PHE A 259 10.17 -6.52 -4.07
CA PHE A 259 9.44 -5.42 -4.72
C PHE A 259 8.56 -4.64 -3.74
N HIS A 260 8.34 -5.15 -2.52
CA HIS A 260 7.74 -4.40 -1.42
C HIS A 260 8.27 -4.89 -0.07
N SER A 261 8.18 -4.07 0.96
CA SER A 261 8.41 -4.50 2.34
C SER A 261 7.56 -3.73 3.34
N CYS A 262 7.20 -4.38 4.44
CA CYS A 262 6.52 -3.75 5.57
C CYS A 262 7.06 -4.29 6.90
N VAL A 263 6.73 -3.62 8.00
CA VAL A 263 7.16 -4.00 9.34
C VAL A 263 5.98 -4.63 10.08
N TYR A 264 6.17 -5.85 10.57
CA TYR A 264 5.19 -6.53 11.41
C TYR A 264 5.05 -5.83 12.76
N LEU A 265 3.81 -5.52 13.15
CA LEU A 265 3.50 -4.88 14.44
C LEU A 265 2.97 -5.90 15.44
N ALA A 266 1.81 -6.49 15.18
CA ALA A 266 1.14 -7.50 16.00
C ALA A 266 -0.02 -8.13 15.23
N ASP A 267 -0.31 -9.42 15.45
CA ASP A 267 -1.33 -10.19 14.72
C ASP A 267 -1.26 -9.96 13.20
N GLU A 268 -2.28 -9.37 12.59
CA GLU A 268 -2.31 -9.06 11.17
C GLU A 268 -1.76 -7.66 10.85
N LEU A 269 -1.40 -6.86 11.84
CA LEU A 269 -1.06 -5.44 11.68
C LEU A 269 0.36 -5.24 11.17
N VAL A 270 0.49 -4.40 10.15
CA VAL A 270 1.78 -4.00 9.58
C VAL A 270 1.86 -2.49 9.43
N PHE A 271 3.07 -1.94 9.62
CA PHE A 271 3.43 -0.58 9.27
C PHE A 271 4.10 -0.55 7.91
N THR A 272 3.63 0.30 7.00
CA THR A 272 4.15 0.35 5.63
C THR A 272 4.07 1.74 5.00
N LYS A 273 4.87 1.91 3.94
CA LYS A 273 4.76 2.98 2.97
C LYS A 273 4.56 2.36 1.59
N ASN A 274 3.37 2.49 1.03
CA ASN A 274 3.03 1.84 -0.25
C ASN A 274 3.57 2.64 -1.44
N GLY A 275 4.86 2.49 -1.73
CA GLY A 275 5.53 3.06 -2.90
C GLY A 275 6.37 4.31 -2.62
N ARG A 276 7.12 4.73 -3.65
CA ARG A 276 8.08 5.85 -3.63
C ARG A 276 7.46 7.13 -4.20
N ASN A 277 6.36 7.59 -3.63
CA ASN A 277 5.68 8.80 -4.12
C ASN A 277 5.09 9.63 -2.97
N GLN A 278 4.66 10.85 -3.31
CA GLN A 278 4.10 11.83 -2.36
C GLN A 278 2.64 11.60 -1.99
N LEU A 279 1.93 10.81 -2.78
CA LEU A 279 0.52 10.53 -2.61
C LEU A 279 0.29 9.27 -1.75
N SER A 280 1.35 8.55 -1.41
CA SER A 280 1.33 7.39 -0.51
C SER A 280 1.78 7.80 0.90
N PRO A 281 0.87 7.80 1.90
CA PRO A 281 1.23 8.07 3.27
C PRO A 281 1.90 6.85 3.94
N TRP A 282 2.49 7.07 5.11
CA TRP A 282 2.81 5.99 6.03
C TRP A 282 1.55 5.58 6.80
N ILE A 283 1.25 4.30 6.82
CA ILE A 283 0.00 3.78 7.38
C ILE A 283 0.21 2.53 8.22
N ILE A 284 -0.79 2.23 9.05
CA ILE A 284 -1.01 0.90 9.59
C ILE A 284 -2.15 0.25 8.81
N THR A 285 -1.94 -0.96 8.36
CA THR A 285 -2.91 -1.78 7.62
C THR A 285 -2.74 -3.25 8.00
N THR A 286 -3.44 -4.14 7.32
CA THR A 286 -3.32 -5.58 7.54
C THR A 286 -2.36 -6.21 6.53
N ILE A 287 -1.64 -7.27 6.93
CA ILE A 287 -0.83 -8.07 6.00
C ILE A 287 -1.71 -8.67 4.90
N THR A 288 -2.96 -9.02 5.22
CA THR A 288 -3.98 -9.44 4.24
C THR A 288 -4.20 -8.39 3.14
N ASP A 289 -4.37 -7.11 3.50
CA ASP A 289 -4.52 -6.03 2.52
C ASP A 289 -3.24 -5.84 1.69
N VAL A 290 -2.06 -5.91 2.31
CA VAL A 290 -0.79 -5.81 1.58
C VAL A 290 -0.61 -6.97 0.60
N ASN A 291 -0.95 -8.21 0.99
CA ASN A 291 -0.97 -9.38 0.10
C ASN A 291 -1.90 -9.17 -1.10
N ARG A 292 -3.10 -8.64 -0.87
CA ARG A 292 -4.08 -8.32 -1.91
C ARG A 292 -3.60 -7.27 -2.91
N MET A 293 -2.72 -6.35 -2.49
CA MET A 293 -2.13 -5.34 -3.37
C MET A 293 -0.96 -5.89 -4.19
N TYR A 294 -0.07 -6.64 -3.53
CA TYR A 294 1.27 -6.93 -4.03
C TYR A 294 1.45 -8.36 -4.55
N LEU A 295 0.62 -9.33 -4.10
CA LEU A 295 0.67 -10.73 -4.51
C LEU A 295 -0.49 -11.15 -5.40
N TYR A 296 -1.22 -10.20 -5.99
CA TYR A 296 -2.44 -10.47 -6.78
C TYR A 296 -2.22 -11.37 -8.02
N ARG A 297 -0.98 -11.49 -8.51
CA ARG A 297 -0.62 -12.37 -9.64
C ARG A 297 -0.28 -13.80 -9.22
N GLY A 298 -0.04 -14.04 -7.92
CA GLY A 298 0.39 -15.34 -7.41
C GLY A 298 1.83 -15.72 -7.79
N ASP A 299 2.62 -14.78 -8.33
CA ASP A 299 4.02 -14.96 -8.73
C ASP A 299 5.02 -14.54 -7.65
N GLY A 300 4.56 -14.11 -6.47
CA GLY A 300 5.42 -13.73 -5.35
C GLY A 300 5.17 -14.53 -4.08
N ARG A 301 6.00 -14.26 -3.06
CA ARG A 301 5.87 -14.80 -1.71
C ARG A 301 6.30 -13.78 -0.66
N VAL A 302 5.93 -14.02 0.60
CA VAL A 302 6.44 -13.25 1.75
C VAL A 302 7.62 -13.98 2.39
N GLN A 303 8.74 -13.29 2.55
CA GLN A 303 9.89 -13.74 3.34
C GLN A 303 10.13 -12.77 4.49
N ALA A 304 10.05 -13.27 5.73
CA ALA A 304 10.29 -12.47 6.91
C ALA A 304 11.77 -12.49 7.32
N TYR A 305 12.23 -11.37 7.88
CA TYR A 305 13.58 -11.17 8.38
C TYR A 305 13.53 -10.49 9.75
N ARG A 306 14.29 -11.02 10.70
CA ARG A 306 14.46 -10.48 12.05
C ARG A 306 15.85 -9.89 12.19
N ARG A 307 15.94 -8.69 12.79
CA ARG A 307 17.24 -8.06 13.08
C ARG A 307 18.05 -8.98 14.00
N LYS A 308 19.30 -9.23 13.65
CA LYS A 308 20.25 -9.93 14.52
C LYS A 308 20.50 -9.03 15.73
N LEU A 309 20.43 -9.60 16.93
CA LEU A 309 20.93 -8.90 18.11
C LEU A 309 22.42 -8.70 17.90
N GLN A 310 22.88 -7.45 17.98
CA GLN A 310 24.31 -7.19 18.14
C GLN A 310 24.58 -7.41 19.63
N ASP A 311 25.50 -8.33 19.93
CA ASP A 311 26.03 -8.56 21.28
C ASP A 311 26.70 -7.28 21.84
#